data_AF-Q20573-F1
#
_entry.id   AF-Q20573-F1
#
_cell.length_a   1.000
_cell.length_b   1.000
_cell.length_c   1.000
_cell.angle_alpha   90.00
_cell.angle_beta   90.00
_cell.angle_gamma   90.00
#
_symmetry.space_group_name_H-M   'P 1'
#
loop_
_entity.id
_entity.type
_entity.pdbx_description
1 polymer ?
#
loop_
_entity_poly.entity_id
_entity_poly.type
_entity_poly.pdbx_seq_one_letter_code
_entity_poly.pdbx_strand_id
1 'polypeptide(L)'
;MSAETYVMEIDGGPGDLHCMKCLKICNYLKDSYCCKKTKNMTLPQKKAESAFLMICLQRNTIELMVTALLANKKIIDSKGNCAFCRNKKQHEEEKWCAGRTKLQLFLHRIDKDELKVEEYLEKYLEIKTRNRMEQLDIVQARIVREMKAVAIAQGKSEEEVEHILAKQGRKARRMQRSEYKHAEEDNKGVRQRLAAKLVAKKSEIIERFCLAQRTVFVKADCPNVYGRTTTHISYLLE
;
A
#
# COMPACT_ATOMS: atom_id res chain seq x y z
N MET A 1 -0.16 -5.76 -29.93
CA MET A 1 -1.46 -5.44 -29.29
C MET A 1 -2.05 -4.28 -30.06
N SER A 2 -3.30 -4.36 -30.52
CA SER A 2 -3.95 -3.22 -31.19
C SER A 2 -3.95 -2.03 -30.21
N ALA A 3 -3.61 -0.84 -30.69
CA ALA A 3 -3.45 0.37 -29.87
C ALA A 3 -4.69 0.76 -29.05
N GLU A 4 -5.82 0.10 -29.31
CA GLU A 4 -7.16 0.38 -28.82
C GLU A 4 -7.50 -0.28 -27.48
N THR A 5 -6.71 -1.25 -27.00
CA THR A 5 -7.01 -1.97 -25.74
C THR A 5 -5.93 -1.76 -24.68
N TYR A 6 -6.34 -1.48 -23.45
CA TYR A 6 -5.52 -1.45 -22.26
C TYR A 6 -5.91 -2.61 -21.33
N VAL A 7 -4.92 -3.42 -20.92
CA VAL A 7 -5.10 -4.49 -19.94
C VAL A 7 -4.80 -3.90 -18.57
N MET A 8 -5.81 -3.92 -17.69
CA MET A 8 -5.70 -3.47 -16.32
C MET A 8 -5.11 -4.58 -15.47
N GLU A 9 -3.78 -4.62 -15.46
CA GLU A 9 -2.96 -5.52 -14.66
C GLU A 9 -1.88 -4.71 -13.96
N ILE A 10 -1.42 -5.21 -12.81
CA ILE A 10 -0.31 -4.62 -12.09
C ILE A 10 0.99 -5.17 -12.69
N ASP A 11 1.91 -4.29 -13.10
CA ASP A 11 3.17 -4.68 -13.77
C ASP A 11 4.17 -5.47 -12.88
N GLY A 12 3.77 -5.86 -11.67
CA GLY A 12 4.64 -6.55 -10.73
C GLY A 12 3.99 -7.76 -10.09
N GLY A 13 4.82 -8.60 -9.48
CA GLY A 13 4.41 -9.84 -8.87
C GLY A 13 5.15 -10.16 -7.57
N PRO A 14 4.89 -11.36 -7.02
CA PRO A 14 5.55 -11.82 -5.82
C PRO A 14 7.07 -11.77 -5.96
N GLY A 15 7.74 -11.19 -4.96
CA GLY A 15 9.18 -11.10 -4.93
C GLY A 15 9.75 -9.81 -5.54
N ASP A 16 8.95 -9.06 -6.29
CA ASP A 16 9.43 -7.81 -6.90
C ASP A 16 9.68 -6.76 -5.82
N LEU A 17 10.80 -6.05 -5.93
CA LEU A 17 11.19 -4.96 -5.05
C LEU A 17 11.94 -3.89 -5.84
N HIS A 18 11.81 -2.63 -5.42
CA HIS A 18 12.48 -1.53 -6.11
C HIS A 18 13.85 -1.23 -5.48
N CYS A 19 14.91 -1.31 -6.28
CA CYS A 19 16.21 -0.86 -5.82
C CYS A 19 16.28 0.67 -5.82
N MET A 20 16.12 1.29 -4.65
CA MET A 20 16.24 2.75 -4.52
C MET A 20 17.60 3.33 -4.91
N LYS A 21 18.66 2.49 -5.04
CA LYS A 21 19.98 2.92 -5.53
C LYS A 21 20.08 2.92 -7.06
N CYS A 22 19.60 1.86 -7.70
CA CYS A 22 19.75 1.68 -9.15
C CYS A 22 18.50 2.08 -9.94
N LEU A 23 17.40 2.36 -9.25
CA LEU A 23 16.08 2.63 -9.82
C LEU A 23 15.59 1.51 -10.74
N LYS A 24 15.88 0.26 -10.38
CA LYS A 24 15.49 -0.95 -11.11
C LYS A 24 14.64 -1.86 -10.24
N ILE A 25 13.64 -2.50 -10.85
CA ILE A 25 12.89 -3.59 -10.20
C ILE A 25 13.78 -4.84 -10.19
N CYS A 26 13.92 -5.43 -9.01
CA CYS A 26 14.62 -6.69 -8.75
C CYS A 26 13.58 -7.73 -8.28
N ASN A 27 13.89 -9.02 -8.33
CA ASN A 27 13.02 -10.06 -7.78
C ASN A 27 13.80 -10.98 -6.82
N TYR A 28 13.49 -10.90 -5.52
CA TYR A 28 14.21 -11.68 -4.51
C TYR A 28 13.81 -13.15 -4.44
N LEU A 29 12.63 -13.52 -4.96
CA LEU A 29 12.22 -14.94 -5.05
C LEU A 29 12.92 -15.66 -6.21
N LYS A 30 13.30 -14.90 -7.25
CA LYS A 30 14.03 -15.39 -8.43
C LYS A 30 15.55 -15.15 -8.35
N ASP A 31 16.06 -14.75 -7.18
CA ASP A 31 17.46 -14.36 -6.95
C ASP A 31 18.03 -13.34 -7.96
N SER A 32 17.16 -12.48 -8.51
CA SER A 32 17.52 -11.49 -9.53
C SER A 32 17.71 -10.12 -8.91
N TYR A 33 18.94 -9.60 -8.92
CA TYR A 33 19.27 -8.30 -8.33
C TYR A 33 20.10 -7.44 -9.26
N CYS A 34 19.83 -6.15 -9.26
CA CYS A 34 20.61 -5.17 -10.01
C CYS A 34 21.96 -4.82 -9.36
N CYS A 35 22.13 -5.05 -8.05
CA CYS A 35 23.35 -4.68 -7.34
C CYS A 35 23.55 -5.46 -6.03
N LYS A 36 24.79 -5.44 -5.50
CA LYS A 36 25.14 -6.04 -4.20
C LYS A 36 24.29 -5.51 -3.04
N LYS A 37 23.90 -4.22 -3.07
CA LYS A 37 23.08 -3.62 -2.01
C LYS A 37 21.72 -4.34 -1.89
N THR A 38 21.02 -4.52 -3.01
CA THR A 38 19.74 -5.24 -3.02
C THR A 38 19.90 -6.73 -2.74
N LYS A 39 20.98 -7.35 -3.23
CA LYS A 39 21.30 -8.75 -2.92
C LYS A 39 21.46 -8.98 -1.40
N ASN A 40 22.19 -8.08 -0.73
CA ASN A 40 22.55 -8.18 0.68
C ASN A 40 21.46 -7.65 1.65
N MET A 41 20.33 -7.13 1.15
CA MET A 41 19.19 -6.80 2.02
C MET A 41 18.71 -8.05 2.76
N THR A 42 18.34 -7.89 4.03
CA THR A 42 17.77 -8.99 4.79
C THR A 42 16.42 -9.39 4.19
N LEU A 43 16.02 -10.66 4.35
CA LEU A 43 14.71 -11.12 3.86
C LEU A 43 13.54 -10.29 4.42
N PRO A 44 13.51 -9.90 5.71
CA PRO A 44 12.48 -9.00 6.24
C PRO A 44 12.43 -7.64 5.51
N GLN A 45 13.59 -7.05 5.19
CA GLN A 45 13.66 -5.81 4.41
C GLN A 45 13.16 -6.01 2.98
N LYS A 46 13.58 -7.09 2.30
CA LYS A 46 13.12 -7.43 0.95
C LYS A 46 11.60 -7.57 0.89
N LYS A 47 10.98 -8.21 1.90
CA LYS A 47 9.52 -8.32 2.03
C LYS A 47 8.84 -6.96 2.22
N ALA A 48 9.42 -6.08 3.04
CA ALA A 48 8.88 -4.73 3.26
C ALA A 48 8.93 -3.89 1.98
N GLU A 49 10.09 -3.83 1.31
CA GLU A 49 10.26 -3.11 0.04
C GLU A 49 9.35 -3.66 -1.07
N SER A 50 9.14 -4.97 -1.08
CA SER A 50 8.22 -5.61 -2.02
C SER A 50 6.77 -5.20 -1.77
N ALA A 51 6.31 -5.21 -0.51
CA ALA A 51 4.98 -4.75 -0.17
C ALA A 51 4.79 -3.25 -0.50
N PHE A 52 5.80 -2.42 -0.23
CA PHE A 52 5.78 -1.01 -0.60
C PHE A 52 5.69 -0.81 -2.12
N LEU A 53 6.44 -1.58 -2.90
CA LEU A 53 6.37 -1.52 -4.37
C LEU A 53 4.96 -1.83 -4.89
N MET A 54 4.24 -2.78 -4.30
CA MET A 54 2.86 -3.10 -4.71
C MET A 54 1.91 -1.90 -4.54
N ILE A 55 2.10 -1.07 -3.51
CA ILE A 55 1.36 0.18 -3.34
C ILE A 55 1.63 1.12 -4.52
N CYS A 56 2.90 1.29 -4.89
CA CYS A 56 3.32 2.15 -6.00
C CYS A 56 2.76 1.65 -7.34
N LEU A 57 2.87 0.36 -7.62
CA LEU A 57 2.40 -0.23 -8.86
C LEU A 57 0.87 -0.20 -8.98
N GLN A 58 0.13 -0.42 -7.88
CA GLN A 58 -1.33 -0.30 -7.88
C GLN A 58 -1.76 1.15 -8.17
N ARG A 59 -1.07 2.14 -7.59
CA ARG A 59 -1.33 3.55 -7.90
C ARG A 59 -1.01 3.90 -9.36
N ASN A 60 0.08 3.36 -9.90
CA ASN A 60 0.41 3.52 -11.31
C ASN A 60 -0.68 2.90 -12.22
N THR A 61 -1.19 1.73 -11.85
CA THR A 61 -2.28 1.05 -12.59
C THR A 61 -3.54 1.92 -12.66
N ILE A 62 -3.87 2.64 -11.58
CA ILE A 62 -4.97 3.60 -11.57
C ILE A 62 -4.72 4.75 -12.57
N GLU A 63 -3.53 5.34 -12.59
CA GLU A 63 -3.19 6.41 -13.55
C GLU A 63 -3.24 5.94 -15.01
N LEU A 64 -2.76 4.72 -15.27
CA LEU A 64 -2.83 4.10 -16.59
C LEU A 64 -4.28 3.83 -17.00
N MET A 65 -5.14 3.39 -16.07
CA MET A 65 -6.58 3.26 -16.33
C MET A 65 -7.22 4.61 -16.68
N VAL A 66 -6.90 5.68 -15.95
CA VAL A 66 -7.41 7.04 -16.23
C VAL A 66 -6.96 7.50 -17.61
N THR A 67 -5.67 7.33 -17.93
CA THR A 67 -5.11 7.67 -19.23
C THR A 67 -5.79 6.88 -20.37
N ALA A 68 -6.01 5.59 -20.17
CA ALA A 68 -6.71 4.73 -21.13
C ALA A 68 -8.17 5.15 -21.33
N LEU A 69 -8.91 5.48 -20.26
CA LEU A 69 -10.28 6.01 -20.34
C LEU A 69 -10.34 7.31 -21.13
N LEU A 70 -9.44 8.26 -20.85
CA LEU A 70 -9.38 9.53 -21.55
C LEU A 70 -9.08 9.33 -23.04
N ALA A 71 -8.21 8.38 -23.37
CA ALA A 71 -7.84 8.01 -24.74
C ALA A 71 -8.86 7.10 -25.47
N ASN A 72 -10.06 6.87 -24.92
CA ASN A 72 -11.10 6.00 -25.49
C ASN A 72 -10.64 4.55 -25.73
N LYS A 73 -9.70 4.04 -24.92
CA LYS A 73 -9.27 2.64 -25.04
C LYS A 73 -10.25 1.71 -24.35
N LYS A 74 -10.46 0.52 -24.93
CA LYS A 74 -11.15 -0.59 -24.25
C LYS A 74 -10.30 -1.03 -23.07
N ILE A 75 -10.89 -1.09 -21.87
CA ILE A 75 -10.18 -1.53 -20.66
C ILE A 75 -10.67 -2.91 -20.25
N ILE A 76 -9.75 -3.86 -20.22
CA ILE A 76 -10.03 -5.27 -19.89
C ILE A 76 -9.21 -5.73 -18.68
N ASP A 77 -9.69 -6.75 -17.98
CA ASP A 77 -8.90 -7.48 -16.98
C ASP A 77 -7.91 -8.45 -17.63
N SER A 78 -7.05 -9.09 -16.82
CA SER A 78 -6.09 -10.10 -17.28
C SER A 78 -6.72 -11.36 -17.87
N LYS A 79 -8.05 -11.53 -17.75
CA LYS A 79 -8.83 -12.62 -18.35
C LYS A 79 -9.54 -12.18 -19.64
N GLY A 80 -9.32 -10.95 -20.11
CA GLY A 80 -9.94 -10.40 -21.31
C GLY A 80 -11.36 -9.86 -21.15
N ASN A 81 -11.89 -9.79 -19.92
CA ASN A 81 -13.24 -9.27 -19.67
C ASN A 81 -13.21 -7.75 -19.46
N CYS A 82 -14.30 -7.06 -19.79
CA CYS A 82 -14.44 -5.64 -19.47
C CYS A 82 -14.18 -5.37 -17.98
N ALA A 83 -13.27 -4.44 -17.70
CA ALA A 83 -12.84 -4.10 -16.34
C ALA A 83 -13.94 -3.51 -15.44
N PHE A 84 -15.02 -3.03 -16.07
CA PHE A 84 -16.11 -2.32 -15.40
C PHE A 84 -17.39 -3.16 -15.26
N CYS A 85 -17.62 -4.13 -16.14
CA CYS A 85 -18.79 -5.01 -16.06
C CYS A 85 -18.62 -6.02 -14.91
N ARG A 86 -19.67 -6.26 -14.12
CA ARG A 86 -19.59 -7.22 -12.99
C ARG A 86 -19.53 -8.67 -13.45
N ASN A 87 -20.14 -8.98 -14.60
CA ASN A 87 -20.14 -10.32 -15.17
C ASN A 87 -20.30 -10.26 -16.70
N LYS A 88 -20.01 -11.37 -17.39
CA LYS A 88 -20.18 -11.49 -18.84
C LYS A 88 -21.62 -11.28 -19.31
N LYS A 89 -22.63 -11.60 -18.47
CA LYS A 89 -24.05 -11.43 -18.81
C LYS A 89 -24.48 -9.95 -18.89
N GLN A 90 -23.86 -9.08 -18.11
CA GLN A 90 -24.05 -7.62 -18.19
C GLN A 90 -23.20 -6.98 -19.29
N HIS A 91 -22.17 -7.70 -19.75
CA HIS A 91 -21.36 -7.30 -20.89
C HIS A 91 -22.02 -7.79 -22.18
N GLU A 92 -23.10 -7.14 -22.57
CA GLU A 92 -23.28 -6.94 -24.00
C GLU A 92 -22.24 -5.90 -24.40
N GLU A 93 -21.52 -6.11 -25.51
CA GLU A 93 -20.57 -5.11 -26.03
C GLU A 93 -21.24 -3.72 -26.16
N GLU A 94 -22.57 -3.68 -26.18
CA GLU A 94 -23.41 -2.51 -26.35
C GLU A 94 -24.16 -1.98 -25.10
N LYS A 95 -24.22 -2.66 -23.94
CA LYS A 95 -25.17 -2.21 -22.87
C LYS A 95 -24.57 -1.50 -21.67
N TRP A 96 -23.76 -2.16 -20.84
CA TRP A 96 -23.48 -1.56 -19.52
C TRP A 96 -22.43 -0.44 -19.56
N CYS A 97 -21.34 -0.61 -20.31
CA CYS A 97 -20.32 0.43 -20.47
C CYS A 97 -20.68 1.47 -21.54
N ALA A 98 -21.46 1.10 -22.56
CA ALA A 98 -21.77 1.99 -23.68
C ALA A 98 -22.63 3.20 -23.26
N GLY A 99 -23.54 3.03 -22.29
CA GLY A 99 -24.39 4.11 -21.79
C GLY A 99 -23.79 4.95 -20.66
N ARG A 100 -22.52 4.71 -20.28
CA ARG A 100 -21.88 5.41 -19.15
C ARG A 100 -20.84 6.40 -19.64
N THR A 101 -20.75 7.54 -18.98
CA THR A 101 -19.67 8.49 -19.22
C THR A 101 -18.34 7.92 -18.70
N LYS A 102 -17.20 8.39 -19.25
CA LYS A 102 -15.87 8.02 -18.76
C LYS A 102 -15.71 8.25 -17.26
N LEU A 103 -16.25 9.36 -16.77
CA LEU A 103 -16.26 9.70 -15.36
C LEU A 103 -17.10 8.71 -14.54
N GLN A 104 -18.29 8.31 -15.02
CA GLN A 104 -19.09 7.27 -14.35
C GLN A 104 -18.35 5.92 -14.29
N LEU A 105 -17.64 5.53 -15.35
CA LEU A 105 -16.83 4.31 -15.37
C LEU A 105 -15.68 4.38 -14.37
N PHE A 106 -14.98 5.52 -14.31
CA PHE A 106 -13.95 5.78 -13.32
C PHE A 106 -14.50 5.69 -11.88
N LEU A 107 -15.58 6.42 -11.58
CA LEU A 107 -16.18 6.45 -10.24
C LEU A 107 -16.70 5.08 -9.81
N HIS A 108 -17.21 4.27 -10.74
CA HIS A 108 -17.63 2.90 -10.43
C HIS A 108 -16.47 2.01 -9.95
N ARG A 109 -15.24 2.30 -10.40
CA ARG A 109 -14.09 1.42 -10.25
C ARG A 109 -13.09 1.90 -9.21
N ILE A 110 -12.90 3.20 -9.08
CA ILE A 110 -11.83 3.80 -8.29
C ILE A 110 -11.85 3.34 -6.83
N ASP A 111 -13.02 3.28 -6.19
CA ASP A 111 -13.11 2.89 -4.77
C ASP A 111 -12.58 1.46 -4.54
N LYS A 112 -12.81 0.55 -5.50
CA LYS A 112 -12.30 -0.83 -5.43
C LYS A 112 -10.78 -0.88 -5.60
N ASP A 113 -10.23 -0.05 -6.46
CA ASP A 113 -8.78 -0.03 -6.71
C ASP A 113 -8.02 0.79 -5.65
N GLU A 114 -8.64 1.81 -5.03
CA GLU A 114 -8.14 2.49 -3.83
C GLU A 114 -8.12 1.55 -2.63
N LEU A 115 -9.16 0.71 -2.45
CA LEU A 115 -9.17 -0.31 -1.39
C LEU A 115 -7.96 -1.25 -1.49
N LYS A 116 -7.56 -1.65 -2.71
CA LYS A 116 -6.32 -2.45 -2.90
C LYS A 116 -5.07 -1.71 -2.48
N VAL A 117 -4.99 -0.40 -2.72
CA VAL A 117 -3.88 0.44 -2.26
C VAL A 117 -3.80 0.41 -0.73
N GLU A 118 -4.95 0.50 -0.05
CA GLU A 118 -5.06 0.40 1.40
C GLU A 118 -4.65 -1.00 1.91
N GLU A 119 -5.12 -2.07 1.28
CA GLU A 119 -4.72 -3.45 1.62
C GLU A 119 -3.20 -3.66 1.51
N TYR A 120 -2.58 -3.15 0.44
CA TYR A 120 -1.12 -3.21 0.29
C TYR A 120 -0.39 -2.33 1.31
N LEU A 121 -0.96 -1.18 1.68
CA LEU A 121 -0.43 -0.35 2.75
C LEU A 121 -0.44 -1.12 4.07
N GLU A 122 -1.57 -1.71 4.46
CA GLU A 122 -1.67 -2.45 5.72
C GLU A 122 -0.65 -3.59 5.78
N LYS A 123 -0.51 -4.34 4.69
CA LYS A 123 0.52 -5.40 4.59
C LYS A 123 1.93 -4.84 4.77
N TYR A 124 2.24 -3.69 4.17
CA TYR A 124 3.53 -3.03 4.34
C TYR A 124 3.77 -2.59 5.79
N LEU A 125 2.78 -1.96 6.43
CA LEU A 125 2.86 -1.49 7.82
C LEU A 125 3.00 -2.65 8.79
N GLU A 126 2.26 -3.75 8.59
CA GLU A 126 2.36 -4.98 9.38
C GLU A 126 3.79 -5.56 9.31
N ILE A 127 4.33 -5.69 8.10
CA ILE A 127 5.70 -6.18 7.90
C ILE A 127 6.71 -5.25 8.60
N LYS A 128 6.55 -3.93 8.45
CA LYS A 128 7.43 -2.95 9.09
C LYS A 128 7.41 -3.08 10.61
N THR A 129 6.22 -3.18 11.22
CA THR A 129 6.06 -3.35 12.67
C THR A 129 6.66 -4.66 13.15
N ARG A 130 6.38 -5.79 12.47
CA ARG A 130 6.97 -7.09 12.81
C ARG A 130 8.49 -7.05 12.76
N ASN A 131 9.05 -6.51 11.68
CA ASN A 131 10.51 -6.39 11.52
C ASN A 131 11.14 -5.57 12.65
N ARG A 132 10.46 -4.51 13.11
CA ARG A 132 10.91 -3.69 14.23
C ARG A 132 10.88 -4.48 15.54
N MET A 133 9.83 -5.26 15.79
CA MET A 133 9.73 -6.09 17.01
C MET A 133 10.79 -7.19 17.02
N GLU A 134 11.00 -7.90 15.90
CA GLU A 134 12.04 -8.92 15.77
C GLU A 134 13.44 -8.33 16.03
N GLN A 135 13.72 -7.12 15.54
CA GLN A 135 14.98 -6.43 15.84
C GLN A 135 15.14 -6.10 17.33
N LEU A 136 14.07 -5.65 17.98
CA LEU A 136 14.10 -5.39 19.42
C LEU A 136 14.33 -6.68 20.22
N ASP A 137 13.71 -7.79 19.83
CA ASP A 137 13.90 -9.09 20.47
C ASP A 137 15.35 -9.58 20.35
N ILE A 138 15.97 -9.43 19.18
CA ILE A 138 17.39 -9.78 18.96
C ILE A 138 18.30 -8.94 19.86
N VAL A 139 18.07 -7.64 19.93
CA VAL A 139 18.85 -6.72 20.79
C VAL A 139 18.66 -7.09 22.26
N GLN A 140 17.43 -7.38 22.69
CA GLN A 140 17.15 -7.77 24.07
C GLN A 140 17.78 -9.11 24.44
N ALA A 141 17.72 -10.12 23.57
CA ALA A 141 18.38 -11.40 23.78
C ALA A 141 19.90 -11.24 23.91
N ARG A 142 20.50 -10.32 23.13
CA ARG A 142 21.92 -9.96 23.26
C ARG A 142 22.22 -9.32 24.62
N ILE A 143 21.46 -8.29 25.01
CA ILE A 143 21.62 -7.60 26.30
C ILE A 143 21.51 -8.61 27.46
N VAL A 144 20.52 -9.51 27.43
CA VAL A 144 20.32 -10.53 28.47
C VAL A 144 21.54 -11.45 28.58
N ARG A 145 22.10 -11.91 27.46
CA ARG A 145 23.31 -12.76 27.45
C ARG A 145 24.53 -12.02 28.01
N GLU A 146 24.77 -10.80 27.55
CA GLU A 146 25.91 -9.98 28.00
C GLU A 146 25.78 -9.65 29.50
N MET A 147 24.59 -9.28 29.97
CA MET A 147 24.34 -9.03 31.39
C MET A 147 24.52 -10.27 32.25
N LYS A 148 24.07 -11.44 31.79
CA LYS A 148 24.29 -12.72 32.48
C LYS A 148 25.80 -13.00 32.62
N ALA A 149 26.55 -12.83 31.53
CA ALA A 149 28.00 -13.05 31.53
C ALA A 149 28.72 -12.10 32.49
N VAL A 150 28.37 -10.81 32.50
CA VAL A 150 28.95 -9.81 33.42
C VAL A 150 28.62 -10.14 34.88
N ALA A 151 27.38 -10.54 35.19
CA ALA A 151 26.97 -10.89 36.55
C ALA A 151 27.74 -12.10 37.09
N ILE A 152 27.91 -13.14 36.26
CA ILE A 152 28.71 -14.34 36.61
C ILE A 152 30.18 -13.97 36.82
N ALA A 153 30.76 -13.14 35.93
CA ALA A 153 32.15 -12.70 36.06
C ALA A 153 32.40 -11.83 37.31
N GLN A 154 31.36 -11.17 37.83
CA GLN A 154 31.40 -10.41 39.08
C GLN A 154 31.23 -11.29 40.33
N GLY A 155 31.10 -12.62 40.19
CA GLY A 155 30.95 -13.54 41.30
C GLY A 155 29.56 -13.49 41.96
N LYS A 156 28.54 -12.99 41.26
CA LYS A 156 27.16 -12.97 41.78
C LYS A 156 26.59 -14.39 41.87
N SER A 157 25.75 -14.62 42.87
CA SER A 157 25.04 -15.90 42.99
C SER A 157 24.03 -16.10 41.87
N GLU A 158 23.63 -17.34 41.60
CA GLU A 158 22.62 -17.64 40.58
C GLU A 158 21.29 -16.89 40.83
N GLU A 159 20.86 -16.81 42.10
CA GLU A 159 19.66 -16.08 42.52
C GLU A 159 19.77 -14.57 42.24
N GLU A 160 20.94 -13.97 42.51
CA GLU A 160 21.19 -12.57 42.20
C GLU A 160 21.16 -12.31 40.69
N VAL A 161 21.75 -13.20 39.89
CA VAL A 161 21.72 -13.12 38.43
C VAL A 161 20.28 -13.22 37.92
N GLU A 162 19.50 -14.19 38.41
CA GLU A 162 18.10 -14.36 38.03
C GLU A 162 17.27 -13.11 38.37
N HIS A 163 17.43 -12.57 39.58
CA HIS A 163 16.72 -11.36 39.99
C HIS A 163 17.08 -10.14 39.12
N ILE A 164 18.36 -9.96 38.76
CA ILE A 164 18.82 -8.91 37.85
C ILE A 164 18.19 -9.08 36.46
N LEU A 165 18.22 -10.29 35.90
CA LEU A 165 17.66 -10.59 34.59
C LEU A 165 16.13 -10.41 34.59
N ALA A 166 15.44 -10.78 35.67
CA ALA A 166 13.99 -10.58 35.82
C ALA A 166 13.63 -9.09 35.85
N LYS A 167 14.39 -8.26 36.60
CA LYS A 167 14.20 -6.81 36.65
C LYS A 167 14.39 -6.17 35.26
N GLN A 168 15.39 -6.64 34.52
CA GLN A 168 15.64 -6.15 33.16
C GLN A 168 14.60 -6.64 32.17
N GLY A 169 14.15 -7.89 32.26
CA GLY A 169 13.06 -8.42 31.44
C GLY A 169 11.76 -7.61 31.62
N ARG A 170 11.46 -7.15 32.84
CA ARG A 170 10.32 -6.23 33.07
C ARG A 170 10.51 -4.88 32.37
N LYS A 171 11.70 -4.28 32.44
CA LYS A 171 12.01 -3.01 31.75
C LYS A 171 11.95 -3.17 30.22
N ALA A 172 12.54 -4.23 29.70
CA ALA A 172 12.55 -4.61 28.30
C ALA A 172 11.12 -4.74 27.74
N ARG A 173 10.22 -5.45 28.45
CA ARG A 173 8.80 -5.55 28.07
C ARG A 173 8.06 -4.22 28.10
N ARG A 174 8.37 -3.32 29.04
CA ARG A 174 7.80 -1.95 29.06
C ARG A 174 8.26 -1.15 27.84
N MET A 175 9.54 -1.24 27.51
CA MET A 175 10.12 -0.57 26.34
C MET A 175 9.50 -1.09 25.04
N GLN A 176 9.37 -2.41 24.87
CA GLN A 176 8.68 -3.00 23.70
C GLN A 176 7.26 -2.51 23.54
N ARG A 177 6.48 -2.46 24.62
CA ARG A 177 5.10 -1.92 24.54
C ARG A 177 5.08 -0.45 24.13
N SER A 178 6.04 0.34 24.61
CA SER A 178 6.18 1.75 24.22
C SER A 178 6.55 1.88 22.74
N GLU A 179 7.51 1.08 22.26
CA GLU A 179 7.94 1.05 20.85
C GLU A 179 6.81 0.59 19.93
N TYR A 180 6.04 -0.42 20.33
CA TYR A 180 4.87 -0.88 19.58
C TYR A 180 3.81 0.23 19.48
N LYS A 181 3.51 0.91 20.60
CA LYS A 181 2.57 2.04 20.61
C LYS A 181 3.04 3.16 19.69
N HIS A 182 4.31 3.52 19.77
CA HIS A 182 4.90 4.56 18.92
C HIS A 182 4.85 4.17 17.43
N ALA A 183 5.19 2.92 17.09
CA ALA A 183 5.08 2.41 15.73
C ALA A 183 3.64 2.46 15.20
N GLU A 184 2.64 2.18 16.04
CA GLU A 184 1.24 2.26 15.63
C GLU A 184 0.75 3.71 15.45
N GLU A 185 1.20 4.64 16.28
CA GLU A 185 0.96 6.08 16.10
C GLU A 185 1.56 6.58 14.78
N ASP A 186 2.79 6.19 14.47
CA ASP A 186 3.44 6.49 13.19
C ASP A 186 2.67 5.91 12.01
N ASN A 187 2.24 4.65 12.13
CA ASN A 187 1.47 3.95 11.10
C ASN A 187 0.13 4.65 10.87
N LYS A 188 -0.57 5.08 11.92
CA LYS A 188 -1.78 5.91 11.82
C LYS A 188 -1.50 7.20 11.05
N GLY A 189 -0.38 7.87 11.32
CA GLY A 189 0.04 9.04 10.56
C GLY A 189 0.29 8.76 9.07
N VAL A 190 0.88 7.60 8.74
CA VAL A 190 1.05 7.17 7.34
C VAL A 190 -0.30 6.95 6.65
N ARG A 191 -1.23 6.23 7.30
CA ARG A 191 -2.58 5.98 6.77
C ARG A 191 -3.31 7.29 6.46
N GLN A 192 -3.30 8.24 7.40
CA GLN A 192 -3.93 9.55 7.22
C GLN A 192 -3.33 10.33 6.05
N ARG A 193 -1.99 10.35 5.92
CA ARG A 193 -1.32 11.02 4.79
C ARG A 193 -1.64 10.35 3.46
N LEU A 194 -1.72 9.02 3.41
CA LEU A 194 -2.08 8.32 2.18
C LEU A 194 -3.54 8.60 1.80
N ALA A 195 -4.47 8.48 2.74
CA ALA A 195 -5.89 8.77 2.51
C ALA A 195 -6.10 10.20 1.99
N ALA A 196 -5.45 11.19 2.60
CA ALA A 196 -5.51 12.58 2.12
C ALA A 196 -4.97 12.72 0.69
N LYS A 197 -3.87 12.03 0.36
CA LYS A 197 -3.31 12.02 -1.01
C LYS A 197 -4.24 11.35 -2.02
N LEU A 198 -4.91 10.25 -1.65
CA LEU A 198 -5.87 9.57 -2.52
C LEU A 198 -7.07 10.48 -2.81
N VAL A 199 -7.65 11.12 -1.78
CA VAL A 199 -8.76 12.08 -1.95
C VAL A 199 -8.37 13.26 -2.85
N ALA A 200 -7.18 13.85 -2.63
CA ALA A 200 -6.69 14.93 -3.47
C ALA A 200 -6.50 14.47 -4.93
N LYS A 201 -5.90 13.29 -5.12
CA LYS A 201 -5.67 12.74 -6.46
C LYS A 201 -6.96 12.38 -7.18
N LYS A 202 -7.93 11.81 -6.48
CA LYS A 202 -9.28 11.52 -7.00
C LYS A 202 -9.95 12.81 -7.48
N SER A 203 -9.84 13.89 -6.71
CA SER A 203 -10.39 15.20 -7.10
C SER A 203 -9.72 15.75 -8.37
N GLU A 204 -8.38 15.69 -8.44
CA GLU A 204 -7.61 16.08 -9.64
C GLU A 204 -8.01 15.25 -10.87
N ILE A 205 -8.20 13.94 -10.71
CA ILE A 205 -8.63 13.05 -11.80
C ILE A 205 -10.04 13.41 -12.27
N ILE A 206 -10.97 13.69 -11.35
CA ILE A 206 -12.34 14.10 -11.69
C ILE A 206 -12.31 15.40 -12.50
N GLU A 207 -11.53 16.39 -12.08
CA GLU A 207 -11.34 17.65 -12.82
C GLU A 207 -10.79 17.41 -14.23
N ARG A 208 -9.78 16.53 -14.38
CA ARG A 208 -9.27 16.11 -15.69
C ARG A 208 -10.37 15.52 -16.58
N PHE A 209 -11.26 14.70 -16.03
CA PHE A 209 -12.41 14.16 -16.78
C PHE A 209 -13.40 15.27 -17.16
N CYS A 210 -13.75 16.17 -16.24
CA CYS A 210 -14.66 17.28 -16.50
C CYS A 210 -14.14 18.17 -17.63
N LEU A 211 -12.87 18.57 -17.58
CA LEU A 211 -12.23 19.37 -18.63
C LEU A 211 -12.19 18.63 -19.97
N ALA A 212 -11.85 17.34 -19.97
CA ALA A 212 -11.82 16.53 -21.20
C ALA A 212 -13.22 16.30 -21.80
N GLN A 213 -14.27 16.32 -20.99
CA GLN A 213 -15.66 16.12 -21.42
C GLN A 213 -16.44 17.42 -21.61
N ARG A 214 -15.83 18.59 -21.35
CA ARG A 214 -16.49 19.90 -21.32
C ARG A 214 -17.72 19.94 -20.41
N THR A 215 -17.66 19.23 -19.28
CA THR A 215 -18.72 19.25 -18.26
C THR A 215 -18.32 20.12 -17.08
N VAL A 216 -19.28 20.86 -16.51
CA VAL A 216 -19.03 21.74 -15.36
C VAL A 216 -18.96 20.90 -14.08
N PHE A 217 -17.91 21.12 -13.28
CA PHE A 217 -17.72 20.51 -11.97
C PHE A 217 -18.35 21.40 -10.88
N VAL A 218 -19.41 20.91 -10.23
CA VAL A 218 -19.94 21.53 -9.01
C VAL A 218 -19.60 20.62 -7.83
N LYS A 219 -18.67 21.07 -6.98
CA LYS A 219 -18.31 20.39 -5.74
C LYS A 219 -19.39 20.69 -4.70
N ALA A 220 -20.27 19.72 -4.43
CA ALA A 220 -21.18 19.80 -3.28
C ALA A 220 -20.65 18.89 -2.18
N ASP A 221 -20.16 19.48 -1.09
CA ASP A 221 -19.80 18.73 0.10
C ASP A 221 -21.10 18.28 0.81
N CYS A 222 -21.39 16.98 0.80
CA CYS A 222 -22.54 16.42 1.51
C CYS A 222 -22.03 15.48 2.62
N PRO A 223 -22.30 15.76 3.90
CA PRO A 223 -21.95 14.82 4.96
C PRO A 223 -22.75 13.52 4.77
N ASN A 224 -22.08 12.38 4.72
CA ASN A 224 -22.78 11.11 4.81
C ASN A 224 -23.22 10.83 6.26
N VAL A 225 -24.05 9.79 6.42
CA VAL A 225 -24.61 9.34 7.70
C VAL A 225 -23.54 8.99 8.75
N TYR A 226 -22.28 8.82 8.34
CA TYR A 226 -21.14 8.54 9.21
C TYR A 226 -20.25 9.76 9.49
N GLY A 227 -20.73 10.98 9.16
CA GLY A 227 -19.99 12.22 9.38
C GLY A 227 -18.76 12.39 8.49
N ARG A 228 -18.62 11.60 7.42
CA ARG A 228 -17.56 11.80 6.41
C ARG A 228 -18.12 12.64 5.27
N THR A 229 -17.42 13.71 4.92
CA THR A 229 -17.73 14.54 3.75
C THR A 229 -17.67 13.65 2.52
N THR A 230 -18.81 13.46 1.87
CA THR A 230 -18.94 12.73 0.61
C THR A 230 -19.25 13.76 -0.46
N THR A 231 -18.37 13.87 -1.45
CA THR A 231 -18.55 14.82 -2.54
C THR A 231 -19.72 14.36 -3.40
N HIS A 232 -20.83 15.08 -3.36
CA HIS A 232 -21.91 14.96 -4.34
C HIS A 232 -21.46 15.68 -5.62
N ILE A 233 -21.50 14.94 -6.73
CA ILE A 233 -21.13 15.44 -8.06
C ILE A 233 -22.43 15.69 -8.82
N SER A 234 -22.73 16.96 -9.08
CA SER A 234 -23.84 17.38 -9.95
C SER A 234 -23.28 17.72 -11.33
N TYR A 235 -23.88 17.17 -12.38
CA TYR A 235 -23.47 17.38 -13.77
C TYR A 235 -24.41 18.39 -14.43
N LEU A 236 -23.89 19.50 -14.92
CA LEU A 236 -24.57 20.28 -15.96
C LEU A 236 -24.09 19.75 -17.31
N LEU A 237 -24.99 19.13 -18.05
CA LEU A 237 -24.81 18.85 -19.47
C LEU A 237 -25.27 20.11 -20.23
N GLU A 238 -24.39 20.70 -21.02
CA GLU A 238 -24.78 21.60 -22.11
C GLU A 238 -25.32 20.79 -23.30
#